data_AF-A0A7Y3TW11-F1
#
_entry.id   AF-A0A7Y3TW11-F1
#
_cell.length_a   1.000
_cell.length_b   1.000
_cell.length_c   1.000
_cell.angle_alpha   90.00
_cell.angle_beta   90.00
_cell.angle_gamma   90.00
#
_symmetry.space_group_name_H-M   'P 1'
#
loop_
_entity.id
_entity.type
_entity.pdbx_description
1 polymer ?
#
loop_
_entity_poly.entity_id
_entity_poly.type
_entity_poly.pdbx_seq_one_letter_code
_entity_poly.pdbx_strand_id
1 'polypeptide(L)'
;METTNIDRTTEPVDPSDPYVRTAQTFPVLTEEQIERARLLGQEEPLPKGTILFERGQRSVDFFIVLQGNIEIYEHRQNGINVVTVHGEHQFTGELDLFNSRQILVGGRMGENGSVLRFNRQQFRKLISAEPDIGETVMRAFILRRVGLISHQQGAVTLIATKESADKLRIERFLRRNGYPLEVLSYDAACQETAFLQDVDLKEEQLPLVYIHLGEQLLHNPSNLELAQWLGLVEVLPPDHVYDVAIVGGGPAGLSAAVYAASEALDTVLIEAEAPGGQAGTSSKIENYLGFPTGISGQALAGRAQVQAQKFGATIALPFLVIATDNSVRTQHLSGPTPLLAVKN
;
A
#
# COMPACT_ATOMS: atom_id res chain seq x y z
N MET A 1 -41.91 -6.88 -3.78
CA MET A 1 -40.94 -7.25 -4.82
C MET A 1 -39.73 -7.78 -4.11
N GLU A 2 -39.48 -9.07 -4.30
CA GLU A 2 -38.59 -9.92 -3.50
C GLU A 2 -37.14 -9.44 -3.53
N THR A 3 -36.60 -9.24 -2.33
CA THR A 3 -35.18 -9.08 -2.05
C THR A 3 -34.48 -10.40 -2.31
N THR A 4 -33.65 -10.46 -3.34
CA THR A 4 -32.75 -11.59 -3.59
C THR A 4 -31.61 -11.54 -2.57
N ASN A 5 -31.85 -12.19 -1.43
CA ASN A 5 -30.84 -12.50 -0.44
C ASN A 5 -29.90 -13.53 -1.06
N ILE A 6 -28.71 -13.11 -1.51
CA ILE A 6 -27.65 -14.05 -1.88
C ILE A 6 -27.05 -14.53 -0.55
N ASP A 7 -27.58 -15.66 -0.09
CA ASP A 7 -27.09 -16.40 1.06
C ASP A 7 -25.66 -16.90 0.78
N ARG A 8 -24.65 -16.18 1.28
CA ARG A 8 -23.22 -16.53 1.20
C ARG A 8 -22.76 -17.42 2.37
N THR A 9 -23.61 -18.31 2.89
CA THR A 9 -23.29 -19.10 4.09
C THR A 9 -22.65 -20.48 3.84
N THR A 10 -22.21 -20.82 2.63
CA THR A 10 -21.73 -22.19 2.31
C THR A 10 -20.36 -22.31 1.66
N GLU A 11 -19.52 -21.27 1.65
CA GLU A 11 -18.09 -21.45 1.40
C GLU A 11 -17.36 -21.69 2.74
N PRO A 12 -16.51 -22.73 2.85
CA PRO A 12 -15.71 -22.93 4.05
C PRO A 12 -14.84 -21.68 4.28
N VAL A 13 -15.09 -21.00 5.40
CA VAL A 13 -14.36 -19.80 5.80
C VAL A 13 -12.87 -20.14 5.86
N ASP A 14 -12.07 -19.60 4.95
CA ASP A 14 -10.63 -19.81 4.92
C ASP A 14 -10.03 -19.21 6.20
N PRO A 15 -9.49 -20.01 7.14
CA PRO A 15 -8.93 -19.49 8.38
C PRO A 15 -7.66 -18.65 8.15
N SER A 16 -7.13 -18.62 6.92
CA SER A 16 -6.05 -17.73 6.49
C SER A 16 -6.53 -16.36 6.02
N ASP A 17 -7.84 -16.16 5.77
CA ASP A 17 -8.42 -14.87 5.41
C ASP A 17 -8.25 -13.86 6.57
N PRO A 18 -7.54 -12.74 6.35
CA PRO A 18 -7.36 -11.70 7.36
C PRO A 18 -8.68 -11.12 7.90
N TYR A 19 -9.73 -11.04 7.09
CA TYR A 19 -11.01 -10.47 7.55
C TYR A 19 -11.81 -11.42 8.44
N VAL A 20 -11.45 -12.70 8.48
CA VAL A 20 -11.95 -13.68 9.46
C VAL A 20 -11.23 -13.50 10.80
N ARG A 21 -9.98 -13.05 10.78
CA ARG A 21 -9.14 -12.78 11.97
C ARG A 21 -9.41 -11.37 12.53
N THR A 22 -10.67 -11.05 12.75
CA THR A 22 -11.14 -9.70 13.14
C THR A 22 -10.37 -9.10 14.31
N ALA A 23 -10.10 -9.87 15.37
CA ALA A 23 -9.35 -9.39 16.54
C ALA A 23 -7.90 -8.96 16.23
N GLN A 24 -7.28 -9.49 15.17
CA GLN A 24 -5.93 -9.12 14.75
C GLN A 24 -5.93 -8.02 13.69
N THR A 25 -6.94 -8.00 12.81
CA THR A 25 -7.06 -7.03 11.71
C THR A 25 -7.67 -5.71 12.18
N PHE A 26 -8.59 -5.79 13.14
CA PHE A 26 -9.29 -4.68 13.77
C PHE A 26 -9.15 -4.76 15.30
N PRO A 27 -7.91 -4.71 15.82
CA PRO A 27 -7.68 -4.81 17.26
C PRO A 27 -8.24 -3.59 17.97
N VAL A 28 -8.59 -3.80 19.24
CA VAL A 28 -9.02 -2.78 20.18
C VAL A 28 -7.86 -2.52 21.13
N LEU A 29 -7.39 -1.27 21.22
CA LEU A 29 -6.34 -0.89 22.16
C LEU A 29 -6.88 -0.90 23.59
N THR A 30 -6.03 -1.21 24.56
CA THR A 30 -6.41 -1.16 25.98
C THR A 30 -6.47 0.29 26.47
N GLU A 31 -7.20 0.56 27.54
CA GLU A 31 -7.25 1.89 28.18
C GLU A 31 -5.85 2.43 28.50
N GLU A 32 -4.96 1.57 29.00
CA GLU A 32 -3.56 1.94 29.28
C GLU A 32 -2.80 2.36 28.02
N GLN A 33 -3.07 1.71 26.87
CA GLN A 33 -2.50 2.10 25.58
C GLN A 33 -3.08 3.42 25.09
N ILE A 34 -4.38 3.66 25.28
CA ILE A 34 -5.05 4.92 24.94
C ILE A 34 -4.45 6.08 25.74
N GLU A 35 -4.31 5.93 27.05
CA GLU A 35 -3.74 6.99 27.91
C GLU A 35 -2.29 7.33 27.52
N ARG A 36 -1.47 6.34 27.17
CA ARG A 36 -0.12 6.59 26.62
C ARG A 36 -0.18 7.29 25.26
N ALA A 37 -1.09 6.88 24.38
CA ALA A 37 -1.26 7.48 23.06
C ALA A 37 -1.75 8.94 23.13
N ARG A 38 -2.58 9.31 24.13
CA ARG A 38 -3.03 10.69 24.37
C ARG A 38 -1.87 11.68 24.57
N LEU A 39 -0.73 11.23 25.10
CA LEU A 39 0.45 12.08 25.32
C LEU A 39 1.10 12.56 24.02
N LEU A 40 0.84 11.87 22.90
CA LEU A 40 1.45 12.14 21.60
C LEU A 40 0.45 12.62 20.55
N GLY A 41 -0.83 12.27 20.69
CA GLY A 41 -1.91 12.64 19.79
C GLY A 41 -2.64 13.92 20.18
N GLN A 42 -3.43 14.45 19.26
CA GLN A 42 -4.35 15.55 19.53
C GLN A 42 -5.79 15.02 19.59
N GLU A 43 -6.46 15.24 20.72
CA GLU A 43 -7.88 14.93 20.84
C GLU A 43 -8.73 15.99 20.14
N GLU A 44 -9.65 15.56 19.30
CA GLU A 44 -10.58 16.42 18.58
C GLU A 44 -12.00 15.84 18.59
N PRO A 45 -13.03 16.63 18.99
CA PRO A 45 -14.42 16.27 18.78
C PRO A 45 -14.81 16.49 17.32
N LEU A 46 -15.43 15.50 16.69
CA LEU A 46 -15.81 15.54 15.28
C LEU A 46 -17.30 15.18 15.10
N PRO A 47 -18.06 15.99 14.33
CA PRO A 47 -19.45 15.66 14.01
C PRO A 47 -19.55 14.53 12.98
N LYS A 48 -20.71 13.85 12.97
CA LYS A 48 -21.09 12.85 11.96
C LYS A 48 -20.93 13.42 10.56
N GLY A 49 -20.39 12.61 9.65
CA GLY A 49 -20.18 12.95 8.25
C GLY A 49 -18.87 13.71 7.97
N THR A 50 -18.10 14.07 9.00
CA THR A 50 -16.78 14.68 8.80
C THR A 50 -15.87 13.74 8.03
N ILE A 51 -15.39 14.17 6.87
CA ILE A 51 -14.42 13.43 6.07
C ILE A 51 -13.04 13.60 6.70
N LEU A 52 -12.42 12.48 7.08
CA LEU A 52 -11.09 12.45 7.66
C LEU A 52 -10.01 12.34 6.59
N PHE A 53 -10.30 11.52 5.57
CA PHE A 53 -9.44 11.32 4.42
C PHE A 53 -10.25 10.76 3.25
N GLU A 54 -9.78 11.02 2.04
CA GLU A 54 -10.40 10.54 0.80
C GLU A 54 -9.45 9.66 0.00
N ARG A 55 -10.01 8.70 -0.73
CA ARG A 55 -9.25 7.84 -1.66
C ARG A 55 -8.41 8.71 -2.61
N GLY A 56 -7.15 8.34 -2.82
CA GLY A 56 -6.21 9.10 -3.65
C GLY A 56 -5.39 10.16 -2.91
N GLN A 57 -5.74 10.50 -1.66
CA GLN A 57 -4.93 11.39 -0.84
C GLN A 57 -3.61 10.73 -0.41
N ARG A 58 -2.60 11.55 -0.10
CA ARG A 58 -1.27 11.12 0.36
C ARG A 58 -1.01 11.70 1.74
N SER A 59 -0.13 11.06 2.52
CA SER A 59 0.28 11.53 3.84
C SER A 59 -0.91 11.84 4.77
N VAL A 60 -1.91 10.95 4.77
CA VAL A 60 -3.08 11.10 5.63
C VAL A 60 -2.71 10.86 7.10
N ASP A 61 -3.50 11.42 7.99
CA ASP A 61 -3.25 11.29 9.42
C ASP A 61 -3.77 9.94 9.95
N PHE A 62 -3.20 9.51 11.07
CA PHE A 62 -3.63 8.32 11.80
C PHE A 62 -4.62 8.71 12.88
N PHE A 63 -5.71 7.96 13.00
CA PHE A 63 -6.79 8.23 13.95
C PHE A 63 -7.10 7.02 14.82
N ILE A 64 -7.22 7.25 16.13
CA ILE A 64 -7.80 6.31 17.11
C ILE A 64 -9.16 6.85 17.54
N VAL A 65 -10.19 6.01 17.55
CA VAL A 65 -11.54 6.40 17.97
C VAL A 65 -11.61 6.41 19.49
N LEU A 66 -12.03 7.52 20.08
CA LEU A 66 -12.31 7.63 21.53
C LEU A 66 -13.81 7.52 21.80
N GLN A 67 -14.65 8.06 20.92
CA GLN A 67 -16.10 7.97 21.02
C GLN A 67 -16.71 7.95 19.62
N GLY A 68 -17.81 7.19 19.44
CA GLY A 68 -18.50 7.06 18.16
C GLY A 68 -17.82 6.03 17.26
N ASN A 69 -17.77 6.30 15.95
CA ASN A 69 -17.13 5.42 14.99
C ASN A 69 -16.64 6.15 13.73
N ILE A 70 -15.70 5.51 13.03
CA ILE A 70 -15.21 5.90 11.71
C ILE A 70 -15.62 4.83 10.70
N GLU A 71 -16.38 5.24 9.68
CA GLU A 71 -16.71 4.42 8.52
C GLU A 71 -15.58 4.51 7.49
N ILE A 72 -15.01 3.37 7.12
CA ILE A 72 -14.09 3.24 5.99
C ILE A 72 -14.92 2.81 4.77
N TYR A 73 -14.80 3.54 3.69
CA TYR A 73 -15.65 3.34 2.52
C TYR A 73 -14.90 3.39 1.21
N GLU A 74 -15.52 2.81 0.19
CA GLU A 74 -15.08 2.88 -1.21
C GLU A 74 -16.20 3.45 -2.08
N HIS A 75 -15.82 4.16 -3.14
CA HIS A 75 -16.74 4.57 -4.19
C HIS A 75 -16.88 3.43 -5.20
N ARG A 76 -18.10 2.93 -5.37
CA ARG A 76 -18.50 2.06 -6.48
C ARG A 76 -19.40 2.84 -7.44
N GLN A 77 -19.65 2.28 -8.63
CA GLN A 77 -20.58 2.85 -9.61
C GLN A 77 -21.98 3.14 -9.01
N ASN A 78 -22.41 2.35 -8.01
CA ASN A 78 -23.71 2.49 -7.34
C ASN A 78 -23.68 3.32 -6.03
N GLY A 79 -22.60 4.09 -5.79
CA GLY A 79 -22.46 4.96 -4.63
C GLY A 79 -21.42 4.48 -3.61
N ILE A 80 -21.58 4.92 -2.36
CA ILE A 80 -20.64 4.64 -1.28
C ILE A 80 -20.93 3.27 -0.68
N ASN A 81 -19.93 2.38 -0.67
CA ASN A 81 -19.98 1.10 0.04
C ASN A 81 -19.08 1.17 1.27
N VAL A 82 -19.64 0.93 2.46
CA VAL A 82 -18.87 0.89 3.71
C VAL A 82 -18.19 -0.47 3.79
N VAL A 83 -16.85 -0.46 3.79
CA VAL A 83 -16.00 -1.64 3.80
C VAL A 83 -15.77 -2.14 5.22
N THR A 84 -15.55 -1.22 6.16
CA THR A 84 -15.38 -1.55 7.57
C THR A 84 -15.74 -0.34 8.44
N VAL A 85 -15.97 -0.58 9.73
CA VAL A 85 -16.26 0.45 10.72
C VAL A 85 -15.31 0.25 11.90
N HIS A 86 -14.59 1.31 12.26
CA HIS A 86 -13.76 1.35 13.45
C HIS A 86 -14.57 1.97 14.59
N GLY A 87 -14.78 1.21 15.66
CA GLY A 87 -15.39 1.68 16.91
C GLY A 87 -14.37 2.12 17.94
N GLU A 88 -14.84 2.36 19.16
CA GLU A 88 -14.05 2.79 20.32
C GLU A 88 -12.77 1.98 20.52
N HIS A 89 -11.66 2.70 20.72
CA HIS A 89 -10.29 2.21 20.86
C HIS A 89 -9.72 1.43 19.67
N GLN A 90 -10.44 1.37 18.55
CA GLN A 90 -9.89 0.92 17.28
C GLN A 90 -9.28 2.10 16.51
N PHE A 91 -8.49 1.78 15.50
CA PHE A 91 -7.73 2.77 14.75
C PHE A 91 -7.75 2.54 13.24
N THR A 92 -7.65 3.65 12.52
CA THR A 92 -7.60 3.73 11.06
C THR A 92 -6.20 3.42 10.51
N GLY A 93 -6.08 3.30 9.19
CA GLY A 93 -4.80 3.23 8.50
C GLY A 93 -4.41 1.86 7.96
N GLU A 94 -3.38 1.91 7.11
CA GLU A 94 -2.77 0.81 6.36
C GLU A 94 -1.25 1.11 6.21
N LEU A 95 -0.47 0.24 5.57
CA LEU A 95 0.97 0.40 5.39
C LEU A 95 1.38 1.70 4.67
N ASP A 96 0.48 2.28 3.89
CA ASP A 96 0.71 3.54 3.18
C ASP A 96 0.93 4.76 4.12
N LEU A 97 0.61 4.65 5.41
CA LEU A 97 0.96 5.67 6.42
C LEU A 97 2.48 5.83 6.65
N PHE A 98 3.29 4.84 6.29
CA PHE A 98 4.74 4.92 6.44
C PHE A 98 5.43 5.54 5.22
N ASN A 99 4.79 5.48 4.07
CA ASN A 99 5.30 5.95 2.78
C ASN A 99 4.46 7.13 2.28
N SER A 100 4.68 7.57 1.05
CA SER A 100 3.95 8.70 0.47
C SER A 100 2.99 8.26 -0.63
N ARG A 101 2.58 6.98 -0.65
CA ARG A 101 1.63 6.43 -1.62
C ARG A 101 0.21 6.95 -1.39
N GLN A 102 -0.62 6.80 -2.40
CA GLN A 102 -2.03 7.16 -2.33
C GLN A 102 -2.83 6.08 -1.59
N ILE A 103 -3.72 6.49 -0.70
CA ILE A 103 -4.63 5.57 -0.01
C ILE A 103 -5.75 5.07 -0.93
N LEU A 104 -6.19 3.84 -0.72
CA LEU A 104 -7.16 3.14 -1.57
C LEU A 104 -8.62 3.31 -1.15
N VAL A 105 -8.89 3.84 0.04
CA VAL A 105 -10.23 3.97 0.63
C VAL A 105 -10.43 5.36 1.23
N GLY A 106 -11.68 5.78 1.39
CA GLY A 106 -12.04 6.97 2.15
C GLY A 106 -12.39 6.64 3.60
N GLY A 107 -12.39 7.65 4.47
CA GLY A 107 -12.73 7.52 5.88
C GLY A 107 -13.50 8.74 6.36
N ARG A 108 -14.62 8.51 7.05
CA ARG A 108 -15.46 9.58 7.64
C ARG A 108 -16.00 9.18 9.00
N MET A 109 -16.37 10.16 9.81
CA MET A 109 -17.14 9.91 11.03
C MET A 109 -18.53 9.38 10.68
N GLY A 110 -18.91 8.20 11.18
CA GLY A 110 -20.26 7.66 11.01
C GLY A 110 -21.26 8.19 12.04
N GLU A 111 -20.76 8.66 13.18
CA GLU A 111 -21.50 9.25 14.29
C GLU A 111 -20.78 10.48 14.86
N ASN A 112 -21.47 11.27 15.68
CA ASN A 112 -20.80 12.31 16.46
C ASN A 112 -19.90 11.65 17.50
N GLY A 113 -18.68 12.14 17.67
CA GLY A 113 -17.74 11.54 18.61
C GLY A 113 -16.45 12.32 18.74
N SER A 114 -15.41 11.63 19.20
CA SER A 114 -14.07 12.20 19.34
C SER A 114 -13.01 11.18 18.94
N VAL A 115 -11.87 11.69 18.49
CA VAL A 115 -10.74 10.89 18.02
C VAL A 115 -9.43 11.44 18.58
N LEU A 116 -8.41 10.58 18.69
CA LEU A 116 -7.02 11.03 18.77
C LEU A 116 -6.43 11.03 17.36
N ARG A 117 -6.03 12.22 16.91
CA ARG A 117 -5.37 12.45 15.62
C ARG A 117 -3.87 12.51 15.79
N PHE A 118 -3.15 11.84 14.90
CA PHE A 118 -1.69 11.83 14.83
C PHE A 118 -1.26 12.17 13.42
N ASN A 119 -0.53 13.28 13.27
CA ASN A 119 0.17 13.52 12.01
C ASN A 119 1.33 12.54 11.81
N ARG A 120 1.92 12.50 10.61
CA ARG A 120 3.01 11.57 10.26
C ARG A 120 4.18 11.58 11.27
N GLN A 121 4.54 12.74 11.82
CA GLN A 121 5.63 12.85 12.80
C GLN A 121 5.21 12.27 14.15
N GLN A 122 4.00 12.58 14.62
CA GLN A 122 3.46 12.05 15.88
C GLN A 122 3.26 10.53 15.80
N PHE A 123 2.76 10.03 14.67
CA PHE A 123 2.58 8.60 14.44
C PHE A 123 3.91 7.84 14.49
N ARG A 124 4.96 8.34 13.79
CA ARG A 124 6.29 7.73 13.87
C ARG A 124 6.82 7.68 15.31
N LYS A 125 6.64 8.77 16.07
CA LYS A 125 7.00 8.83 17.49
C LYS A 125 6.24 7.79 18.31
N LEU A 126 4.92 7.67 18.14
CA LEU A 126 4.08 6.67 18.82
C LEU A 126 4.60 5.25 18.61
N ILE A 127 4.82 4.88 17.34
CA ILE A 127 5.28 3.52 16.98
C ILE A 127 6.70 3.23 17.50
N SER A 128 7.56 4.25 17.62
CA SER A 128 8.91 4.10 18.18
C SER A 128 8.95 4.08 19.70
N ALA A 129 8.10 4.87 20.36
CA ALA A 129 8.11 5.06 21.81
C ALA A 129 7.31 3.98 22.55
N GLU A 130 6.28 3.42 21.90
CA GLU A 130 5.35 2.43 22.49
C GLU A 130 5.42 1.11 21.70
N PRO A 131 6.33 0.19 22.04
CA PRO A 131 6.58 -1.02 21.24
C PRO A 131 5.37 -1.94 21.08
N ASP A 132 4.52 -2.04 22.11
CA ASP A 132 3.32 -2.89 22.13
C ASP A 132 2.20 -2.31 21.24
N ILE A 133 2.00 -0.99 21.28
CA ILE A 133 1.11 -0.29 20.34
C ILE A 133 1.64 -0.45 18.92
N GLY A 134 2.96 -0.23 18.73
CA GLY A 134 3.64 -0.41 17.47
C GLY A 134 3.42 -1.80 16.88
N GLU A 135 3.65 -2.86 17.64
CA GLU A 135 3.41 -4.24 17.19
C GLU A 135 1.96 -4.48 16.76
N THR A 136 1.01 -4.01 17.57
CA THR A 136 -0.43 -4.14 17.31
C THR A 136 -0.83 -3.44 16.01
N VAL A 137 -0.38 -2.21 15.81
CA VAL A 137 -0.64 -1.41 14.60
C VAL A 137 -0.01 -2.05 13.38
N MET A 138 1.27 -2.43 13.44
CA MET A 138 1.96 -3.06 12.31
C MET A 138 1.28 -4.37 11.87
N ARG A 139 0.89 -5.21 12.83
CA ARG A 139 0.19 -6.46 12.56
C ARG A 139 -1.15 -6.19 11.88
N ALA A 140 -1.92 -5.25 12.39
CA ALA A 140 -3.19 -4.85 11.81
C ALA A 140 -3.02 -4.34 10.37
N PHE A 141 -2.04 -3.48 10.11
CA PHE A 141 -1.80 -2.93 8.77
C PHE A 141 -1.41 -4.01 7.76
N ILE A 142 -0.51 -4.92 8.14
CA ILE A 142 -0.12 -6.05 7.27
C ILE A 142 -1.37 -6.90 6.93
N LEU A 143 -2.21 -7.21 7.91
CA LEU A 143 -3.42 -8.00 7.70
C LEU A 143 -4.44 -7.26 6.84
N ARG A 144 -4.63 -5.95 7.04
CA ARG A 144 -5.49 -5.10 6.20
C ARG A 144 -5.00 -5.06 4.76
N ARG A 145 -3.68 -4.98 4.52
CA ARG A 145 -3.12 -5.05 3.15
C ARG A 145 -3.47 -6.36 2.47
N VAL A 146 -3.26 -7.47 3.17
CA VAL A 146 -3.57 -8.81 2.65
C VAL A 146 -5.07 -8.92 2.38
N GLY A 147 -5.93 -8.41 3.27
CA GLY A 147 -7.38 -8.37 3.07
C GLY A 147 -7.80 -7.59 1.83
N LEU A 148 -7.26 -6.38 1.62
CA LEU A 148 -7.51 -5.56 0.43
C LEU A 148 -7.15 -6.31 -0.87
N ILE A 149 -6.01 -7.01 -0.88
CA ILE A 149 -5.54 -7.80 -2.02
C ILE A 149 -6.45 -9.00 -2.27
N SER A 150 -6.72 -9.81 -1.24
CA SER A 150 -7.51 -11.04 -1.36
C SER A 150 -8.94 -10.78 -1.79
N HIS A 151 -9.54 -9.68 -1.30
CA HIS A 151 -10.91 -9.28 -1.63
C HIS A 151 -11.01 -8.33 -2.84
N GLN A 152 -9.91 -8.12 -3.56
CA GLN A 152 -9.83 -7.27 -4.77
C GLN A 152 -10.40 -5.85 -4.58
N GLN A 153 -10.27 -5.30 -3.38
CA GLN A 153 -10.83 -4.00 -3.03
C GLN A 153 -10.03 -2.87 -3.66
N GLY A 154 -10.67 -2.02 -4.45
CA GLY A 154 -9.98 -0.96 -5.21
C GLY A 154 -9.06 -1.48 -6.31
N ALA A 155 -9.28 -2.71 -6.80
CA ALA A 155 -8.48 -3.37 -7.83
C ALA A 155 -8.41 -2.59 -9.15
N VAL A 156 -7.40 -2.89 -9.94
CA VAL A 156 -7.36 -2.59 -11.38
C VAL A 156 -7.75 -3.83 -12.17
N THR A 157 -8.33 -3.63 -13.35
CA THR A 157 -8.67 -4.73 -14.26
C THR A 157 -7.68 -4.77 -15.41
N LEU A 158 -6.93 -5.86 -15.55
CA LEU A 158 -6.05 -6.14 -16.68
C LEU A 158 -6.79 -6.98 -17.70
N ILE A 159 -6.84 -6.51 -18.94
CA ILE A 159 -7.46 -7.20 -20.06
C ILE A 159 -6.37 -7.58 -21.04
N ALA A 160 -6.25 -8.87 -21.32
CA ALA A 160 -5.20 -9.38 -22.18
C ALA A 160 -5.59 -10.70 -22.85
N THR A 161 -4.94 -11.02 -23.94
CA THR A 161 -4.95 -12.39 -24.51
C THR A 161 -4.17 -13.35 -23.59
N LYS A 162 -4.33 -14.66 -23.79
CA LYS A 162 -3.85 -15.66 -22.82
C LYS A 162 -2.33 -15.62 -22.58
N GLU A 163 -1.52 -15.28 -23.57
CA GLU A 163 -0.05 -15.44 -23.52
C GLU A 163 0.70 -14.25 -24.15
N SER A 164 0.81 -13.13 -23.44
CA SER A 164 1.69 -12.02 -23.83
C SER A 164 2.74 -11.71 -22.76
N ALA A 165 3.96 -11.36 -23.18
CA ALA A 165 5.04 -10.97 -22.27
C ALA A 165 4.66 -9.72 -21.46
N ASP A 166 3.94 -8.78 -22.08
CA ASP A 166 3.47 -7.56 -21.42
C ASP A 166 2.37 -7.81 -20.38
N LYS A 167 1.46 -8.77 -20.62
CA LYS A 167 0.51 -9.22 -19.62
C LYS A 167 1.26 -9.74 -18.39
N LEU A 168 2.22 -10.63 -18.59
CA LEU A 168 3.02 -11.18 -17.49
C LEU A 168 3.81 -10.10 -16.75
N ARG A 169 4.34 -9.09 -17.47
CA ARG A 169 5.02 -7.93 -16.89
C ARG A 169 4.11 -7.14 -15.95
N ILE A 170 2.94 -6.72 -16.44
CA ILE A 170 1.98 -5.93 -15.67
C ILE A 170 1.43 -6.73 -14.49
N GLU A 171 1.02 -7.98 -14.73
CA GLU A 171 0.50 -8.87 -13.69
C GLU A 171 1.53 -9.09 -12.59
N ARG A 172 2.78 -9.41 -12.96
CA ARG A 172 3.87 -9.58 -12.00
C ARG A 172 4.12 -8.29 -11.22
N PHE A 173 4.19 -7.15 -11.89
CA PHE A 173 4.44 -5.86 -11.25
C PHE A 173 3.39 -5.54 -10.18
N LEU A 174 2.10 -5.67 -10.50
CA LEU A 174 1.00 -5.36 -9.58
C LEU A 174 0.93 -6.35 -8.42
N ARG A 175 1.01 -7.66 -8.71
CA ARG A 175 0.98 -8.70 -7.67
C ARG A 175 2.15 -8.57 -6.70
N ARG A 176 3.36 -8.33 -7.21
CA ARG A 176 4.57 -8.20 -6.38
C ARG A 176 4.58 -6.92 -5.54
N ASN A 177 3.96 -5.84 -6.01
CA ASN A 177 3.76 -4.62 -5.23
C ASN A 177 2.52 -4.66 -4.32
N GLY A 178 1.84 -5.82 -4.24
CA GLY A 178 0.66 -6.02 -3.40
C GLY A 178 -0.49 -5.11 -3.78
N TYR A 179 -0.68 -4.86 -5.08
CA TYR A 179 -1.83 -4.14 -5.59
C TYR A 179 -2.92 -5.12 -6.03
N PRO A 180 -4.19 -4.90 -5.65
CA PRO A 180 -5.27 -5.79 -6.05
C PRO A 180 -5.47 -5.75 -7.58
N LEU A 181 -5.56 -6.91 -8.21
CA LEU A 181 -5.61 -7.07 -9.66
C LEU A 181 -6.63 -8.13 -10.06
N GLU A 182 -7.57 -7.73 -10.91
CA GLU A 182 -8.45 -8.62 -11.64
C GLU A 182 -7.89 -8.84 -13.05
N VAL A 183 -7.89 -10.08 -13.55
CA VAL A 183 -7.42 -10.40 -14.90
C VAL A 183 -8.57 -10.97 -15.71
N LEU A 184 -8.95 -10.26 -16.78
CA LEU A 184 -9.96 -10.71 -17.74
C LEU A 184 -9.27 -11.18 -19.02
N SER A 185 -9.80 -12.26 -19.59
CA SER A 185 -9.42 -12.69 -20.93
C SER A 185 -10.07 -11.77 -21.96
N TYR A 186 -9.33 -11.40 -23.00
CA TYR A 186 -9.93 -10.71 -24.14
C TYR A 186 -10.82 -11.68 -24.92
N ASP A 187 -12.13 -11.55 -24.75
CA ASP A 187 -13.18 -12.31 -25.43
C ASP A 187 -14.47 -11.47 -25.60
N ALA A 188 -15.50 -12.02 -26.25
CA ALA A 188 -16.75 -11.28 -26.47
C ALA A 188 -17.42 -10.84 -25.15
N ALA A 189 -17.27 -11.60 -24.06
CA ALA A 189 -17.86 -11.25 -22.77
C ALA A 189 -17.12 -10.08 -22.10
N CYS A 190 -15.83 -9.88 -22.38
CA CYS A 190 -15.10 -8.72 -21.86
C CYS A 190 -15.64 -7.39 -22.43
N GLN A 191 -16.09 -7.38 -23.70
CA GLN A 191 -16.65 -6.19 -24.34
C GLN A 191 -18.02 -5.78 -23.75
N GLU A 192 -18.70 -6.71 -23.09
CA GLU A 192 -19.99 -6.45 -22.41
C GLU A 192 -19.81 -5.80 -21.03
N THR A 193 -18.57 -5.73 -20.51
CA THR A 193 -18.29 -5.08 -19.22
C THR A 193 -18.62 -3.59 -19.25
N ALA A 194 -19.30 -3.11 -18.20
CA ALA A 194 -19.91 -1.78 -18.17
C ALA A 194 -18.95 -0.62 -18.50
N PHE A 195 -17.66 -0.76 -18.17
CA PHE A 195 -16.64 0.27 -18.42
C PHE A 195 -15.94 0.17 -19.79
N LEU A 196 -16.32 -0.80 -20.63
CA LEU A 196 -15.80 -0.95 -22.00
C LEU A 196 -16.89 -0.81 -23.07
N GLN A 197 -18.15 -0.61 -22.69
CA GLN A 197 -19.29 -0.60 -23.63
C GLN A 197 -19.17 0.45 -24.74
N ASP A 198 -18.49 1.57 -24.46
CA ASP A 198 -18.28 2.67 -25.42
C ASP A 198 -16.88 2.66 -26.05
N VAL A 199 -16.06 1.63 -25.79
CA VAL A 199 -14.67 1.55 -26.26
C VAL A 199 -14.57 0.55 -27.42
N ASP A 200 -14.21 1.04 -28.62
CA ASP A 200 -13.88 0.19 -29.77
C ASP A 200 -12.51 -0.48 -29.56
N LEU A 201 -12.51 -1.58 -28.81
CA LEU A 201 -11.32 -2.33 -28.44
C LEU A 201 -10.77 -3.13 -29.62
N LYS A 202 -9.53 -2.84 -30.00
CA LYS A 202 -8.79 -3.60 -31.00
C LYS A 202 -7.71 -4.44 -30.34
N GLU A 203 -7.46 -5.63 -30.88
CA GLU A 203 -6.52 -6.59 -30.30
C GLU A 203 -5.09 -6.03 -30.24
N GLU A 204 -4.71 -5.15 -31.18
CA GLU A 204 -3.39 -4.51 -31.21
C GLU A 204 -3.14 -3.53 -30.06
N GLN A 205 -4.19 -3.16 -29.32
CA GLN A 205 -4.12 -2.23 -28.18
C GLN A 205 -3.90 -2.94 -26.84
N LEU A 206 -3.81 -4.27 -26.83
CA LEU A 206 -3.61 -5.09 -25.64
C LEU A 206 -2.12 -5.15 -25.21
N PRO A 207 -1.84 -5.43 -23.92
CA PRO A 207 -2.79 -5.50 -22.81
C PRO A 207 -3.34 -4.13 -22.40
N LEU A 208 -4.58 -4.10 -21.92
CA LEU A 208 -5.20 -2.89 -21.37
C LEU A 208 -5.24 -2.96 -19.86
N VAL A 209 -5.08 -1.82 -19.21
CA VAL A 209 -5.30 -1.69 -17.77
C VAL A 209 -6.38 -0.66 -17.54
N TYR A 210 -7.50 -1.10 -16.98
CA TYR A 210 -8.54 -0.21 -16.51
C TYR A 210 -8.33 0.09 -15.02
N ILE A 211 -8.11 1.36 -14.73
CA ILE A 211 -7.98 1.87 -13.37
C ILE A 211 -9.35 2.44 -12.98
N HIS A 212 -10.06 1.70 -12.14
CA HIS A 212 -11.36 2.10 -11.62
C HIS A 212 -11.30 3.43 -10.86
N LEU A 213 -10.14 3.78 -10.30
CA LEU A 213 -9.90 5.10 -9.74
C LEU A 213 -9.66 6.13 -10.85
N GLY A 214 -10.61 7.06 -11.00
CA GLY A 214 -10.53 8.10 -12.03
C GLY A 214 -10.92 7.64 -13.42
N GLU A 215 -11.44 6.41 -13.56
CA GLU A 215 -11.97 5.86 -14.82
C GLU A 215 -10.98 5.96 -15.99
N GLN A 216 -9.74 5.53 -15.73
CA GLN A 216 -8.66 5.63 -16.71
C GLN A 216 -8.41 4.31 -17.42
N LEU A 217 -8.37 4.35 -18.74
CA LEU A 217 -7.97 3.23 -19.58
C LEU A 217 -6.56 3.45 -20.12
N LEU A 218 -5.64 2.54 -19.78
CA LEU A 218 -4.26 2.59 -20.23
C LEU A 218 -3.98 1.48 -21.25
N HIS A 219 -3.26 1.85 -22.31
CA HIS A 219 -2.85 0.95 -23.39
C HIS A 219 -1.40 0.49 -23.19
N ASN A 220 -1.23 -0.78 -22.83
CA ASN A 220 0.06 -1.42 -22.54
C ASN A 220 1.03 -0.55 -21.73
N PRO A 221 0.63 -0.03 -20.56
CA PRO A 221 1.41 0.95 -19.83
C PRO A 221 2.77 0.41 -19.40
N SER A 222 3.77 1.29 -19.33
CA SER A 222 5.04 0.96 -18.66
C SER A 222 4.82 0.75 -17.15
N ASN A 223 5.72 0.07 -16.45
CA ASN A 223 5.60 -0.09 -14.99
C ASN A 223 5.61 1.27 -14.27
N LEU A 224 6.38 2.24 -14.77
CA LEU A 224 6.45 3.59 -14.20
C LEU A 224 5.14 4.35 -14.41
N GLU A 225 4.60 4.33 -15.62
CA GLU A 225 3.31 4.94 -15.93
C GLU A 225 2.19 4.36 -15.06
N LEU A 226 2.15 3.02 -14.96
CA LEU A 226 1.20 2.32 -14.12
C LEU A 226 1.37 2.72 -12.64
N ALA A 227 2.61 2.79 -12.15
CA ALA A 227 2.89 3.20 -10.78
C ALA A 227 2.49 4.66 -10.49
N GLN A 228 2.64 5.56 -11.46
CA GLN A 228 2.24 6.96 -11.34
C GLN A 228 0.74 7.07 -11.19
N TRP A 229 -0.02 6.41 -12.08
CA TRP A 229 -1.48 6.41 -12.05
C TRP A 229 -2.05 5.76 -10.78
N LEU A 230 -1.40 4.72 -10.27
CA LEU A 230 -1.82 4.04 -9.04
C LEU A 230 -1.29 4.70 -7.76
N GLY A 231 -0.57 5.81 -7.88
CA GLY A 231 0.01 6.50 -6.74
C GLY A 231 1.05 5.68 -5.97
N LEU A 232 1.65 4.66 -6.59
CA LEU A 232 2.68 3.80 -6.02
C LEU A 232 4.05 4.47 -5.98
N VAL A 233 4.26 5.46 -6.84
CA VAL A 233 5.49 6.25 -6.91
C VAL A 233 5.64 7.08 -5.65
N GLU A 234 6.79 6.90 -5.01
CA GLU A 234 7.26 7.74 -3.92
C GLU A 234 7.76 9.07 -4.48
N VAL A 235 7.37 10.18 -3.85
CA VAL A 235 7.79 11.52 -4.26
C VAL A 235 9.13 11.83 -3.63
N LEU A 236 10.18 11.88 -4.46
CA LEU A 236 11.52 12.24 -4.03
C LEU A 236 11.73 13.74 -4.24
N PRO A 237 12.07 14.53 -3.20
CA PRO A 237 12.34 15.94 -3.37
C PRO A 237 13.62 16.15 -4.20
N PRO A 238 13.61 17.01 -5.24
CA PRO A 238 14.71 17.12 -6.21
C PRO A 238 16.04 17.61 -5.60
N ASP A 239 15.99 18.40 -4.53
CA ASP A 239 17.18 18.98 -3.88
C ASP A 239 17.57 18.27 -2.58
N HIS A 240 16.98 17.12 -2.30
CA HIS A 240 17.23 16.40 -1.05
C HIS A 240 18.43 15.45 -1.17
N VAL A 241 19.30 15.48 -0.15
CA VAL A 241 20.52 14.69 -0.09
C VAL A 241 20.39 13.65 1.01
N TYR A 242 20.35 12.38 0.61
CA TYR A 242 20.27 11.24 1.52
C TYR A 242 21.62 10.94 2.18
N ASP A 243 21.62 10.40 3.38
CA ASP A 243 22.84 9.85 4.01
C ASP A 243 23.28 8.57 3.31
N VAL A 244 22.32 7.73 2.89
CA VAL A 244 22.59 6.44 2.25
C VAL A 244 21.62 6.21 1.09
N ALA A 245 22.15 5.89 -0.09
CA ALA A 245 21.35 5.34 -1.19
C ALA A 245 21.71 3.88 -1.46
N ILE A 246 20.69 3.06 -1.62
CA ILE A 246 20.79 1.62 -1.86
C ILE A 246 20.13 1.33 -3.21
N VAL A 247 20.88 0.71 -4.12
CA VAL A 247 20.38 0.34 -5.45
C VAL A 247 20.05 -1.15 -5.47
N GLY A 248 18.77 -1.46 -5.63
CA GLY A 248 18.22 -2.80 -5.68
C GLY A 248 17.51 -3.21 -4.38
N GLY A 249 16.24 -3.60 -4.50
CA GLY A 249 15.35 -4.05 -3.45
C GLY A 249 15.38 -5.55 -3.18
N GLY A 250 16.47 -6.24 -3.50
CA GLY A 250 16.67 -7.64 -3.09
C GLY A 250 16.91 -7.79 -1.57
N PRO A 251 17.08 -9.02 -1.04
CA PRO A 251 17.34 -9.23 0.38
C PRO A 251 18.54 -8.45 0.91
N ALA A 252 19.61 -8.31 0.11
CA ALA A 252 20.78 -7.50 0.47
C ALA A 252 20.43 -6.02 0.67
N GLY A 253 19.75 -5.41 -0.31
CA GLY A 253 19.39 -3.99 -0.24
C GLY A 253 18.32 -3.71 0.82
N LEU A 254 17.30 -4.58 0.94
CA LEU A 254 16.30 -4.46 1.99
C LEU A 254 16.93 -4.58 3.39
N SER A 255 17.88 -5.50 3.58
CA SER A 255 18.61 -5.61 4.84
C SER A 255 19.44 -4.36 5.11
N ALA A 256 20.18 -3.87 4.11
CA ALA A 256 20.94 -2.62 4.24
C ALA A 256 20.03 -1.44 4.61
N ALA A 257 18.84 -1.34 4.02
CA ALA A 257 17.89 -0.27 4.30
C ALA A 257 17.35 -0.35 5.74
N VAL A 258 17.06 -1.56 6.24
CA VAL A 258 16.66 -1.77 7.63
C VAL A 258 17.75 -1.28 8.59
N TYR A 259 19.00 -1.70 8.37
CA TYR A 259 20.11 -1.35 9.27
C TYR A 259 20.48 0.13 9.21
N ALA A 260 20.50 0.73 8.01
CA ALA A 260 20.80 2.16 7.87
C ALA A 260 19.72 3.03 8.53
N ALA A 261 18.44 2.72 8.27
CA ALA A 261 17.33 3.49 8.84
C ALA A 261 17.18 3.28 10.35
N SER A 262 17.51 2.10 10.90
CA SER A 262 17.46 1.87 12.35
C SER A 262 18.49 2.71 13.12
N GLU A 263 19.60 3.07 12.47
CA GLU A 263 20.62 4.01 12.98
C GLU A 263 20.27 5.47 12.65
N ALA A 264 19.00 5.73 12.28
CA ALA A 264 18.45 7.05 11.94
C ALA A 264 19.15 7.77 10.77
N LEU A 265 19.84 7.02 9.89
CA LEU A 265 20.36 7.58 8.64
C LEU A 265 19.21 7.86 7.67
N ASP A 266 19.26 9.02 7.02
CA ASP A 266 18.34 9.37 5.96
C ASP A 266 18.57 8.46 4.74
N THR A 267 17.73 7.45 4.59
CA THR A 267 18.00 6.28 3.74
C THR A 267 16.99 6.18 2.61
N VAL A 268 17.48 6.04 1.38
CA VAL A 268 16.67 5.74 0.20
C VAL A 268 17.08 4.40 -0.42
N LEU A 269 16.09 3.55 -0.69
CA LEU A 269 16.24 2.34 -1.49
C LEU A 269 15.56 2.54 -2.84
N ILE A 270 16.29 2.30 -3.92
CA ILE A 270 15.80 2.44 -5.30
C ILE A 270 15.61 1.03 -5.88
N GLU A 271 14.40 0.73 -6.35
CA GLU A 271 14.03 -0.57 -6.91
C GLU A 271 13.28 -0.41 -8.25
N ALA A 272 13.62 -1.22 -9.24
CA ALA A 272 13.13 -1.10 -10.61
C ALA A 272 11.77 -1.78 -10.85
N GLU A 273 11.42 -2.79 -10.06
CA GLU A 273 10.20 -3.58 -10.24
C GLU A 273 9.41 -3.70 -8.93
N ALA A 274 9.94 -4.42 -7.96
CA ALA A 274 9.27 -4.69 -6.70
C ALA A 274 10.26 -5.19 -5.64
N PRO A 275 9.99 -4.97 -4.34
CA PRO A 275 10.81 -5.53 -3.27
C PRO A 275 10.95 -7.06 -3.36
N GLY A 276 12.09 -7.55 -2.91
CA GLY A 276 12.47 -8.95 -2.88
C GLY A 276 13.46 -9.37 -3.96
N GLY A 277 13.67 -8.58 -5.01
CA GLY A 277 14.56 -8.93 -6.12
C GLY A 277 14.27 -10.33 -6.66
N GLN A 278 15.30 -11.14 -6.89
CA GLN A 278 15.14 -12.54 -7.32
C GLN A 278 14.54 -13.44 -6.23
N ALA A 279 14.87 -13.21 -4.96
CA ALA A 279 14.31 -14.01 -3.87
C ALA A 279 12.79 -13.87 -3.79
N GLY A 280 12.26 -12.69 -4.15
CA GLY A 280 10.83 -12.40 -4.18
C GLY A 280 9.99 -13.30 -5.09
N THR A 281 10.60 -13.96 -6.09
CA THR A 281 9.90 -14.88 -7.00
C THR A 281 9.84 -16.31 -6.48
N SER A 282 10.52 -16.63 -5.38
CA SER A 282 10.51 -17.96 -4.80
C SER A 282 9.20 -18.26 -4.06
N SER A 283 8.58 -19.40 -4.36
CA SER A 283 7.39 -19.87 -3.63
C SER A 283 7.70 -20.22 -2.18
N LYS A 284 8.91 -20.74 -1.91
CA LYS A 284 9.40 -21.07 -0.57
C LYS A 284 10.92 -21.02 -0.50
N ILE A 285 11.44 -20.35 0.52
CA ILE A 285 12.86 -20.26 0.85
C ILE A 285 13.05 -21.00 2.18
N GLU A 286 13.74 -22.14 2.16
CA GLU A 286 13.95 -22.99 3.35
C GLU A 286 15.32 -22.76 4.00
N ASN A 287 16.22 -22.06 3.31
CA ASN A 287 17.59 -21.79 3.74
C ASN A 287 17.81 -20.34 4.21
N TYR A 288 16.74 -19.62 4.57
CA TYR A 288 16.86 -18.28 5.15
C TYR A 288 16.86 -18.35 6.68
N LEU A 289 17.91 -17.83 7.31
CA LEU A 289 18.05 -17.85 8.76
C LEU A 289 16.85 -17.21 9.48
N GLY A 290 16.48 -17.74 10.65
CA GLY A 290 15.32 -17.27 11.41
C GLY A 290 13.97 -17.84 10.96
N PHE A 291 13.90 -18.58 9.84
CA PHE A 291 12.69 -19.22 9.34
C PHE A 291 12.85 -20.75 9.25
N PRO A 292 12.78 -21.49 10.37
CA PRO A 292 13.03 -22.93 10.40
C PRO A 292 12.04 -23.76 9.56
N THR A 293 10.84 -23.24 9.29
CA THR A 293 9.83 -23.87 8.43
C THR A 293 9.82 -23.31 6.99
N GLY A 294 10.75 -22.40 6.70
CA GLY A 294 10.80 -21.60 5.48
C GLY A 294 9.81 -20.44 5.43
N ILE A 295 9.98 -19.57 4.44
CA ILE A 295 9.13 -18.41 4.16
C ILE A 295 9.03 -18.19 2.65
N SER A 296 7.90 -17.71 2.13
CA SER A 296 7.82 -17.33 0.71
C SER A 296 8.66 -16.09 0.42
N GLY A 297 9.17 -15.97 -0.80
CA GLY A 297 9.94 -14.81 -1.25
C GLY A 297 9.19 -13.50 -1.05
N GLN A 298 7.91 -13.49 -1.42
CA GLN A 298 7.04 -12.32 -1.28
C GLN A 298 6.80 -11.94 0.19
N ALA A 299 6.59 -12.93 1.07
CA ALA A 299 6.42 -12.65 2.50
C ALA A 299 7.71 -12.13 3.14
N LEU A 300 8.87 -12.68 2.77
CA LEU A 300 10.17 -12.19 3.22
C LEU A 300 10.38 -10.74 2.79
N ALA A 301 10.16 -10.44 1.50
CA ALA A 301 10.32 -9.11 0.93
C ALA A 301 9.37 -8.09 1.56
N GLY A 302 8.08 -8.44 1.69
CA GLY A 302 7.07 -7.57 2.29
C GLY A 302 7.37 -7.25 3.74
N ARG A 303 7.79 -8.26 4.55
CA ARG A 303 8.19 -8.02 5.94
C ARG A 303 9.40 -7.09 6.05
N ALA A 304 10.42 -7.30 5.22
CA ALA A 304 11.61 -6.46 5.23
C ALA A 304 11.32 -5.03 4.74
N GLN A 305 10.47 -4.87 3.72
CA GLN A 305 9.99 -3.56 3.26
C GLN A 305 9.28 -2.81 4.40
N VAL A 306 8.33 -3.46 5.05
CA VAL A 306 7.57 -2.87 6.16
C VAL A 306 8.48 -2.48 7.32
N GLN A 307 9.47 -3.32 7.63
CA GLN A 307 10.47 -3.02 8.66
C GLN A 307 11.33 -1.80 8.29
N ALA A 308 11.84 -1.71 7.06
CA ALA A 308 12.64 -0.58 6.60
C ALA A 308 11.83 0.73 6.65
N GLN A 309 10.59 0.72 6.16
CA GLN A 309 9.71 1.89 6.17
C GLN A 309 9.31 2.31 7.59
N LYS A 310 9.10 1.36 8.50
CA LYS A 310 8.87 1.64 9.93
C LYS A 310 10.03 2.44 10.52
N PHE A 311 11.28 2.10 10.18
CA PHE A 311 12.46 2.85 10.61
C PHE A 311 12.70 4.15 9.85
N GLY A 312 11.92 4.43 8.80
CA GLY A 312 11.97 5.69 8.06
C GLY A 312 12.64 5.61 6.70
N ALA A 313 13.07 4.43 6.23
CA ALA A 313 13.63 4.28 4.90
C ALA A 313 12.60 4.65 3.82
N THR A 314 13.00 5.50 2.89
CA THR A 314 12.25 5.79 1.66
C THR A 314 12.49 4.66 0.67
N ILE A 315 11.43 4.06 0.13
CA ILE A 315 11.55 3.02 -0.91
C ILE A 315 10.95 3.58 -2.20
N ALA A 316 11.83 3.95 -3.13
CA ALA A 316 11.48 4.52 -4.42
C ALA A 316 11.32 3.39 -5.45
N LEU A 317 10.11 3.24 -5.97
CA LEU A 317 9.82 2.32 -7.07
C LEU A 317 8.70 2.84 -7.98
N PRO A 318 8.66 2.38 -9.25
CA PRO A 318 9.72 1.66 -9.96
C PRO A 318 10.72 2.66 -10.58
N PHE A 319 12.00 2.57 -10.21
CA PHE A 319 13.06 3.40 -10.77
C PHE A 319 14.28 2.56 -11.12
N LEU A 320 14.79 2.73 -12.34
CA LEU A 320 16.02 2.11 -12.80
C LEU A 320 17.17 3.10 -12.67
N VAL A 321 18.24 2.70 -11.97
CA VAL A 321 19.48 3.47 -11.93
C VAL A 321 20.29 3.17 -13.19
N ILE A 322 20.54 4.20 -13.98
CA ILE A 322 21.24 4.09 -15.27
C ILE A 322 22.72 4.48 -15.20
N ALA A 323 23.10 5.27 -14.19
CA ALA A 323 24.46 5.76 -13.97
C ALA A 323 24.65 6.17 -12.51
N THR A 324 25.90 6.15 -12.05
CA THR A 324 26.34 6.76 -10.80
C THR A 324 27.51 7.68 -11.09
N ASP A 325 27.56 8.84 -10.43
CA ASP A 325 28.66 9.79 -10.55
C ASP A 325 29.21 10.08 -9.15
N ASN A 326 30.51 9.83 -8.97
CA ASN A 326 31.23 10.07 -7.71
C ASN A 326 31.98 11.42 -7.73
N SER A 327 31.81 12.24 -8.76
CA SER A 327 32.47 13.54 -8.87
C SER A 327 31.75 14.57 -8.01
N VAL A 328 32.45 15.07 -6.99
CA VAL A 328 31.95 16.13 -6.09
C VAL A 328 31.86 17.45 -6.85
N ARG A 329 30.77 17.68 -7.57
CA ARG A 329 30.31 19.03 -7.91
C ARG A 329 28.78 19.03 -7.92
N THR A 330 28.20 19.73 -6.96
CA THR A 330 26.85 20.31 -7.07
C THR A 330 26.79 21.14 -8.35
N GLN A 331 26.42 20.50 -9.45
CA GLN A 331 25.94 21.18 -10.64
C GLN A 331 24.43 20.99 -10.65
N HIS A 332 23.72 22.10 -10.56
CA HIS A 332 22.33 22.19 -10.99
C HIS A 332 22.28 21.73 -12.45
N LEU A 333 21.94 20.48 -12.69
CA LEU A 333 21.80 19.93 -14.03
C LEU A 333 20.32 19.93 -14.38
N SER A 334 19.96 20.89 -15.21
CA SER A 334 18.67 20.98 -15.89
C SER A 334 18.57 19.82 -16.90
N GLY A 335 17.99 18.71 -16.47
CA GLY A 335 17.68 17.56 -17.32
C GLY A 335 16.35 16.92 -16.93
N PRO A 336 15.67 16.20 -17.84
CA PRO A 336 14.37 15.58 -17.58
C PRO A 336 14.45 14.33 -16.68
N THR A 337 15.65 13.91 -16.28
CA THR A 337 15.87 12.70 -15.48
C THR A 337 16.05 13.08 -14.01
N PRO A 338 15.27 12.51 -13.07
CA PRO A 338 15.43 12.81 -11.66
C PRO A 338 16.82 12.37 -11.18
N LEU A 339 17.59 13.32 -10.67
CA LEU A 339 18.88 13.06 -10.03
C LEU A 339 18.65 12.86 -8.53
N LEU A 340 19.31 11.85 -7.96
CA LEU A 340 19.30 11.61 -6.52
C LEU A 340 20.70 11.87 -5.96
N ALA A 341 20.79 12.70 -4.93
CA ALA A 341 22.05 13.07 -4.29
C ALA A 341 22.25 12.30 -2.97
N VAL A 342 23.50 11.95 -2.67
CA VAL A 342 23.90 11.22 -1.45
C VAL A 342 25.09 11.92 -0.82
N LYS A 343 25.16 11.95 0.52
CA LYS A 343 26.32 12.48 1.25
C LYS A 343 27.51 11.53 1.08
N ASN A 344 28.71 12.11 0.96
CA ASN A 344 29.96 11.36 0.90
C ASN A 344 30.52 11.06 2.29
#